data_AF-A0A9W4SSC0-F1
#
_entry.id   AF-A0A9W4SSC0-F1
#
_cell.length_a   1.000
_cell.length_b   1.000
_cell.length_c   1.000
_cell.angle_alpha   90.00
_cell.angle_beta   90.00
_cell.angle_gamma   90.00
#
_symmetry.space_group_name_H-M   'P 1'
#
loop_
_entity.id
_entity.type
_entity.pdbx_description
1 polymer ?
#
loop_
_entity_poly.entity_id
_entity_poly.type
_entity_poly.pdbx_seq_one_letter_code
_entity_poly.pdbx_strand_id
1 'polypeptide(L)'
;MSIEPSQVETPKNIAIIGIQDEYTRKIIINSFKKILPDLQIFKFSKTTTTFTFTTAKIIHWLEYEDIDFFNRTLLNKHSLLINSYCIRKGLIRKANFNFNIRKYLSKNPNSILKSSIPETWFFEVTHKDYLDEALEEIFEVVNECKDNDERINEEKVKFILKPSLAVSNLQVYLYKDMLALFALNAYAPTEINDFLSHLTNTCLQMNEISFKESNQVKLFWDLTKDNEGEKGMISKLDLEMIFNQIKSILNDCFDSIVNEVTQFMPMENAFELFGFDFLVDHEKNAYLLEANSTGDGLSHVISKMFEDTIKLAIIPFFEDEEFIKDHDSKFCL
;
A
#
# COMPACT_ATOMS: atom_id res chain seq x y z
N MET A 1 59.16 1.30 20.26
CA MET A 1 58.25 1.53 19.12
C MET A 1 58.02 0.16 18.48
N SER A 2 57.06 -0.66 18.90
CA SER A 2 55.75 -0.33 19.48
C SER A 2 55.00 0.70 18.63
N ILE A 3 54.20 0.19 17.69
CA ILE A 3 53.17 0.92 16.97
C ILE A 3 51.93 0.88 17.86
N GLU A 4 51.32 2.03 18.12
CA GLU A 4 50.07 2.12 18.88
C GLU A 4 48.88 1.57 18.07
N PRO A 5 47.80 1.09 18.71
CA PRO A 5 46.59 0.64 18.02
C PRO A 5 45.82 1.84 17.43
N SER A 6 46.35 2.41 16.36
CA SER A 6 45.77 3.58 15.68
C SER A 6 44.50 3.20 14.93
N GLN A 7 43.35 3.63 15.48
CA GLN A 7 42.06 3.71 14.81
C GLN A 7 41.51 2.37 14.26
N VAL A 8 40.80 1.64 15.13
CA VAL A 8 39.63 0.89 14.66
C VAL A 8 38.66 1.91 14.08
N GLU A 9 38.41 1.87 12.77
CA GLU A 9 37.33 2.70 12.19
C GLU A 9 36.00 2.33 12.88
N THR A 10 35.29 3.32 13.42
CA THR A 10 33.94 3.10 13.94
C THR A 10 33.08 2.48 12.84
N PRO A 11 32.25 1.46 13.14
CA PRO A 11 31.51 0.75 12.10
C PRO A 11 30.56 1.71 11.40
N LYS A 12 30.82 1.99 10.12
CA LYS A 12 30.02 2.96 9.35
C LYS A 12 28.72 2.30 8.94
N ASN A 13 27.61 2.85 9.40
CA ASN A 13 26.28 2.45 8.99
C ASN A 13 26.09 2.73 7.49
N ILE A 14 25.36 1.83 6.80
CA ILE A 14 25.20 1.89 5.34
C ILE A 14 23.73 1.67 4.92
N ALA A 15 23.36 2.20 3.76
CA ALA A 15 22.15 1.83 3.04
C ALA A 15 22.49 1.24 1.67
N ILE A 16 21.81 0.16 1.29
CA ILE A 16 21.94 -0.51 0.00
C ILE A 16 20.60 -0.39 -0.72
N ILE A 17 20.56 0.38 -1.82
CA ILE A 17 19.34 0.70 -2.55
C ILE A 17 19.29 -0.08 -3.87
N GLY A 18 18.23 -0.85 -4.07
CA GLY A 18 18.08 -1.82 -5.16
C GLY A 18 16.78 -1.75 -5.96
N ILE A 19 15.89 -0.80 -5.65
CA ILE A 19 14.69 -0.52 -6.47
C ILE A 19 15.06 -0.37 -7.95
N GLN A 20 14.34 -1.05 -8.84
CA GLN A 20 14.62 -1.17 -10.27
C GLN A 20 14.25 0.09 -11.04
N ASP A 21 13.10 0.70 -10.75
CA ASP A 21 12.73 1.98 -11.34
C ASP A 21 13.77 3.06 -11.00
N GLU A 22 14.07 3.91 -11.97
CA GLU A 22 15.05 4.98 -11.81
C GLU A 22 14.47 6.22 -11.13
N TYR A 23 13.17 6.46 -11.26
CA TYR A 23 12.51 7.62 -10.71
C TYR A 23 12.40 7.54 -9.18
N THR A 24 11.72 6.50 -8.68
CA THR A 24 11.57 6.16 -7.26
C THR A 24 12.93 5.98 -6.58
N ARG A 25 13.88 5.25 -7.21
CA ARG A 25 15.25 5.10 -6.69
C ARG A 25 15.98 6.44 -6.49
N LYS A 26 15.82 7.39 -7.41
CA LYS A 26 16.43 8.74 -7.25
C LYS A 26 15.82 9.49 -6.07
N ILE A 27 14.51 9.42 -5.87
CA ILE A 27 13.86 10.04 -4.72
C ILE A 27 14.39 9.44 -3.41
N ILE A 28 14.36 8.10 -3.26
CA ILE A 28 14.84 7.41 -2.05
C ILE A 28 16.27 7.85 -1.69
N ILE A 29 17.19 7.83 -2.67
CA ILE A 29 18.59 8.25 -2.46
C ILE A 29 18.70 9.72 -2.04
N ASN A 30 17.86 10.60 -2.59
CA ASN A 30 17.85 12.02 -2.22
C ASN A 30 17.25 12.25 -0.81
N SER A 31 16.19 11.52 -0.45
CA SER A 31 15.60 11.54 0.89
C SER A 31 16.61 11.07 1.93
N PHE A 32 17.35 9.99 1.68
CA PHE A 32 18.46 9.55 2.55
C PHE A 32 19.52 10.65 2.72
N LYS A 33 20.02 11.23 1.62
CA LYS A 33 21.05 12.30 1.69
C LYS A 33 20.58 13.56 2.43
N LYS A 34 19.27 13.81 2.48
CA LYS A 34 18.68 14.96 3.16
C LYS A 34 18.49 14.72 4.66
N ILE A 35 18.08 13.51 5.04
CA ILE A 35 17.73 13.16 6.44
C ILE A 35 18.93 12.57 7.19
N LEU A 36 19.79 11.81 6.51
CA LEU A 36 20.97 11.13 7.06
C LEU A 36 22.20 11.40 6.15
N PRO A 37 22.75 12.63 6.16
CA PRO A 37 23.80 13.05 5.22
C PRO A 37 25.12 12.27 5.33
N ASP A 38 25.44 11.75 6.52
CA ASP A 38 26.65 10.96 6.79
C ASP A 38 26.51 9.47 6.45
N LEU A 39 25.31 9.00 6.11
CA LEU A 39 25.05 7.59 5.80
C LEU A 39 25.62 7.20 4.44
N GLN A 40 26.42 6.12 4.39
CA GLN A 40 27.00 5.65 3.13
C GLN A 40 25.95 4.89 2.29
N ILE A 41 25.62 5.42 1.12
CA ILE A 41 24.62 4.86 0.22
C ILE A 41 25.29 4.12 -0.94
N PHE A 42 25.01 2.83 -1.07
CA PHE A 42 25.48 1.96 -2.15
C PHE A 42 24.31 1.53 -3.05
N LYS A 43 24.57 1.32 -4.34
CA LYS A 43 23.62 0.66 -5.23
C LYS A 43 23.74 -0.86 -5.06
N PHE A 44 22.62 -1.56 -4.98
CA PHE A 44 22.58 -3.01 -4.96
C PHE A 44 23.15 -3.63 -6.24
N SER A 45 23.80 -4.80 -6.10
CA SER A 45 24.17 -5.69 -7.20
C SER A 45 24.14 -7.14 -6.70
N LYS A 46 23.54 -8.04 -7.48
CA LYS A 46 23.45 -9.47 -7.14
C LYS A 46 24.83 -10.17 -7.09
N THR A 47 25.87 -9.53 -7.62
CA THR A 47 27.27 -10.01 -7.56
C THR A 47 28.04 -9.53 -6.33
N THR A 48 27.50 -8.63 -5.51
CA THR A 48 28.19 -8.10 -4.35
C THR A 48 28.15 -9.09 -3.19
N THR A 49 29.31 -9.69 -2.91
CA THR A 49 29.55 -10.62 -1.79
C THR A 49 29.16 -10.01 -0.44
N THR A 50 28.92 -10.85 0.55
CA THR A 50 28.56 -10.47 1.92
C THR A 50 29.50 -9.41 2.52
N PHE A 51 28.99 -8.19 2.72
CA PHE A 51 29.59 -7.21 3.63
C PHE A 51 29.51 -7.75 5.07
N THR A 52 30.60 -8.33 5.55
CA THR A 52 30.71 -8.90 6.90
C THR A 52 31.11 -7.83 7.92
N PHE A 53 30.34 -6.75 8.00
CA PHE A 53 30.47 -5.76 9.07
C PHE A 53 29.80 -6.29 10.33
N THR A 54 30.58 -6.88 11.24
CA THR A 54 30.10 -7.53 12.47
C THR A 54 29.45 -6.60 13.49
N THR A 55 29.51 -5.28 13.26
CA THR A 55 29.12 -4.24 14.23
C THR A 55 28.51 -2.99 13.57
N ALA A 56 28.26 -2.98 12.26
CA ALA A 56 27.58 -1.87 11.57
C ALA A 56 26.12 -2.22 11.29
N LYS A 57 25.24 -1.22 11.30
CA LYS A 57 23.84 -1.37 10.93
C LYS A 57 23.64 -1.09 9.44
N ILE A 58 22.86 -1.94 8.79
CA ILE A 58 22.68 -2.00 7.34
C ILE A 58 21.18 -1.81 7.04
N ILE A 59 20.86 -0.91 6.10
CA ILE A 59 19.52 -0.82 5.49
C ILE A 59 19.57 -1.48 4.12
N HIS A 60 18.62 -2.35 3.83
CA HIS A 60 18.35 -2.86 2.49
C HIS A 60 17.01 -2.28 2.01
N TRP A 61 17.06 -1.41 1.00
CA TRP A 61 15.86 -0.90 0.32
C TRP A 61 15.82 -1.46 -1.11
N LEU A 62 15.35 -2.69 -1.25
CA LEU A 62 15.47 -3.53 -2.43
C LEU A 62 14.08 -3.86 -3.03
N GLU A 63 14.08 -4.44 -4.22
CA GLU A 63 12.94 -5.21 -4.70
C GLU A 63 12.71 -6.44 -3.82
N TYR A 64 11.45 -6.85 -3.68
CA TYR A 64 11.09 -8.00 -2.85
C TYR A 64 11.85 -9.29 -3.22
N GLU A 65 11.97 -9.59 -4.52
CA GLU A 65 12.67 -10.79 -5.02
C GLU A 65 14.20 -10.70 -4.88
N ASP A 66 14.74 -9.57 -4.41
CA ASP A 66 16.17 -9.34 -4.13
C ASP A 66 16.50 -9.33 -2.63
N ILE A 67 15.51 -9.52 -1.75
CA ILE A 67 15.71 -9.60 -0.31
C ILE A 67 16.01 -11.05 0.13
N ASP A 68 17.21 -11.26 0.68
CA ASP A 68 17.58 -12.52 1.32
C ASP A 68 16.95 -12.63 2.73
N PHE A 69 15.68 -13.03 2.76
CA PHE A 69 14.91 -13.22 3.99
C PHE A 69 15.53 -14.28 4.91
N PHE A 70 15.96 -15.42 4.35
CA PHE A 70 16.31 -16.60 5.11
C PHE A 70 17.76 -16.61 5.62
N ASN A 71 18.74 -16.29 4.77
CA ASN A 71 20.17 -16.45 5.10
C ASN A 71 20.79 -15.15 5.65
N ARG A 72 20.14 -14.00 5.44
CA ARG A 72 20.55 -12.72 6.06
C ARG A 72 19.53 -12.19 7.04
N THR A 73 18.32 -11.88 6.59
CA THR A 73 17.37 -11.06 7.38
C THR A 73 17.00 -11.71 8.71
N LEU A 74 16.63 -12.98 8.72
CA LEU A 74 16.28 -13.72 9.95
C LEU A 74 17.47 -13.92 10.92
N LEU A 75 18.71 -13.90 10.43
CA LEU A 75 19.92 -14.09 11.23
C LEU A 75 20.52 -12.78 11.78
N ASN A 76 20.13 -11.62 11.23
CA ASN A 76 20.78 -10.33 11.48
C ASN A 76 19.79 -9.27 12.01
N LYS A 77 18.85 -9.67 12.87
CA LYS A 77 17.76 -8.80 13.36
C LYS A 77 18.20 -7.42 13.85
N HIS A 78 19.29 -7.33 14.61
CA HIS A 78 19.77 -6.08 15.21
C HIS A 78 20.75 -5.29 14.31
N SER A 79 21.09 -5.81 13.12
CA SER A 79 22.12 -5.24 12.23
C SER A 79 21.68 -5.11 10.77
N LEU A 80 20.51 -5.63 10.38
CA LEU A 80 19.95 -5.51 9.03
C LEU A 80 18.45 -5.19 9.07
N LEU A 81 18.06 -4.00 8.60
CA LEU A 81 16.66 -3.59 8.37
C LEU A 81 16.30 -3.73 6.88
N ILE A 82 15.09 -4.21 6.58
CA ILE A 82 14.58 -4.37 5.20
C ILE A 82 13.26 -3.60 4.96
N ASN A 83 12.94 -3.31 3.69
CA ASN A 83 11.80 -2.49 3.26
C ASN A 83 10.54 -3.27 2.79
N SER A 84 10.46 -4.58 3.09
CA SER A 84 9.30 -5.41 2.76
C SER A 84 9.21 -6.60 3.70
N TYR A 85 8.00 -7.04 4.05
CA TYR A 85 7.84 -8.24 4.87
C TYR A 85 7.92 -9.52 4.03
N CYS A 86 8.67 -10.52 4.55
CA CYS A 86 8.91 -11.82 3.92
C CYS A 86 7.62 -12.51 3.46
N ILE A 87 6.56 -12.29 4.22
CA ILE A 87 5.23 -12.72 3.89
C ILE A 87 4.33 -11.53 4.20
N ARG A 88 3.36 -11.28 3.31
CA ARG A 88 2.45 -10.12 3.38
C ARG A 88 1.13 -10.32 2.63
N LYS A 89 0.88 -11.56 2.24
CA LYS A 89 0.06 -11.85 1.07
C LYS A 89 -1.45 -11.88 1.35
N GLY A 90 -1.84 -11.76 2.62
CA GLY A 90 -3.22 -11.59 3.11
C GLY A 90 -3.74 -10.15 3.17
N LEU A 91 -2.93 -9.16 2.74
CA LEU A 91 -3.41 -7.85 2.29
C LEU A 91 -3.30 -7.77 0.77
N ILE A 92 -2.07 -7.95 0.24
CA ILE A 92 -1.79 -7.67 -1.17
C ILE A 92 -2.40 -8.66 -2.17
N ARG A 93 -3.06 -9.73 -1.69
CA ARG A 93 -3.80 -10.67 -2.55
C ARG A 93 -5.25 -10.80 -2.08
N LYS A 94 -6.17 -10.56 -3.02
CA LYS A 94 -7.53 -10.06 -2.76
C LYS A 94 -8.52 -11.10 -2.21
N ALA A 95 -8.51 -12.34 -2.71
CA ALA A 95 -9.33 -13.42 -2.15
C ALA A 95 -8.94 -13.75 -0.71
N ASN A 96 -7.65 -13.71 -0.38
CA ASN A 96 -7.19 -13.95 0.99
C ASN A 96 -7.43 -12.75 1.91
N PHE A 97 -7.29 -11.53 1.40
CA PHE A 97 -7.75 -10.34 2.09
C PHE A 97 -9.24 -10.48 2.45
N ASN A 98 -10.11 -10.74 1.48
CA ASN A 98 -11.54 -10.93 1.76
C ASN A 98 -11.83 -12.15 2.66
N PHE A 99 -11.06 -13.25 2.55
CA PHE A 99 -11.14 -14.39 3.49
C PHE A 99 -10.84 -13.98 4.94
N ASN A 100 -9.79 -13.17 5.16
CA ASN A 100 -9.44 -12.64 6.49
C ASN A 100 -10.55 -11.75 7.04
N ILE A 101 -11.08 -10.86 6.19
CA ILE A 101 -12.20 -9.98 6.51
C ILE A 101 -13.45 -10.80 6.87
N ARG A 102 -13.87 -11.77 6.04
CA ARG A 102 -14.99 -12.69 6.34
C ARG A 102 -14.77 -13.44 7.67
N LYS A 103 -13.54 -13.94 7.90
CA LYS A 103 -13.15 -14.64 9.14
C LYS A 103 -13.21 -13.72 10.37
N TYR A 104 -12.77 -12.48 10.25
CA TYR A 104 -12.82 -11.46 11.31
C TYR A 104 -14.27 -11.02 11.60
N LEU A 105 -15.07 -10.74 10.57
CA LEU A 105 -16.49 -10.37 10.68
C LEU A 105 -17.34 -11.45 11.37
N SER A 106 -16.98 -12.73 11.24
CA SER A 106 -17.64 -13.82 11.98
C SER A 106 -17.50 -13.72 13.52
N LYS A 107 -16.50 -12.95 14.00
CA LYS A 107 -16.25 -12.67 15.42
C LYS A 107 -16.62 -11.23 15.79
N ASN A 108 -16.49 -10.30 14.85
CA ASN A 108 -16.68 -8.86 15.02
C ASN A 108 -17.80 -8.33 14.09
N PRO A 109 -19.07 -8.75 14.29
CA PRO A 109 -20.17 -8.46 13.37
C PRO A 109 -20.62 -6.99 13.33
N ASN A 110 -20.05 -6.15 14.20
CA ASN A 110 -20.28 -4.70 14.31
C ASN A 110 -19.12 -3.86 13.74
N SER A 111 -18.09 -4.50 13.16
CA SER A 111 -16.96 -3.82 12.53
C SER A 111 -17.40 -3.04 11.29
N ILE A 112 -16.74 -1.90 11.04
CA ILE A 112 -16.99 -1.05 9.86
C ILE A 112 -16.74 -1.81 8.54
N LEU A 113 -15.86 -2.81 8.56
CA LEU A 113 -15.55 -3.69 7.42
C LEU A 113 -16.78 -4.39 6.82
N LYS A 114 -17.87 -4.52 7.59
CA LYS A 114 -19.11 -5.15 7.13
C LYS A 114 -19.84 -4.32 6.07
N SER A 115 -19.68 -3.01 6.09
CA SER A 115 -20.28 -2.07 5.13
C SER A 115 -19.23 -1.41 4.23
N SER A 116 -17.96 -1.39 4.63
CA SER A 116 -16.88 -0.69 3.92
C SER A 116 -16.04 -1.57 2.99
N ILE A 117 -16.45 -2.81 2.71
CA ILE A 117 -15.77 -3.71 1.76
C ILE A 117 -16.85 -4.29 0.83
N PRO A 118 -16.69 -4.18 -0.51
CA PRO A 118 -17.65 -4.75 -1.45
C PRO A 118 -17.79 -6.26 -1.28
N GLU A 119 -18.99 -6.80 -1.47
CA GLU A 119 -19.17 -8.24 -1.43
C GLU A 119 -18.33 -8.90 -2.54
N THR A 120 -17.61 -9.95 -2.16
CA THR A 120 -16.62 -10.62 -2.99
C THR A 120 -16.80 -12.12 -2.84
N TRP A 121 -17.08 -12.82 -3.93
CA TRP A 121 -17.18 -14.28 -3.98
C TRP A 121 -15.92 -14.89 -4.62
N PHE A 122 -15.72 -16.19 -4.44
CA PHE A 122 -14.53 -16.91 -4.95
C PHE A 122 -14.96 -18.10 -5.81
N PHE A 123 -14.33 -18.23 -6.98
CA PHE A 123 -14.47 -19.36 -7.89
C PHE A 123 -13.11 -19.73 -8.48
N GLU A 124 -12.96 -20.97 -8.94
CA GLU A 124 -11.70 -21.49 -9.49
C GLU A 124 -11.81 -21.75 -11.00
N VAL A 125 -11.20 -20.88 -11.80
CA VAL A 125 -11.16 -21.02 -13.28
C VAL A 125 -9.92 -21.80 -13.69
N THR A 126 -10.06 -23.10 -13.92
CA THR A 126 -8.95 -23.97 -14.36
C THR A 126 -8.55 -23.74 -15.82
N HIS A 127 -9.50 -23.34 -16.67
CA HIS A 127 -9.27 -22.87 -18.03
C HIS A 127 -10.30 -21.79 -18.39
N LYS A 128 -9.92 -20.81 -19.22
CA LYS A 128 -10.77 -19.66 -19.59
C LYS A 128 -12.13 -20.02 -20.19
N ASP A 129 -12.25 -21.21 -20.79
CA ASP A 129 -13.48 -21.68 -21.43
C ASP A 129 -14.49 -22.26 -20.41
N TYR A 130 -14.06 -22.47 -19.15
CA TYR A 130 -14.90 -22.87 -18.02
C TYR A 130 -15.22 -21.68 -17.10
N LEU A 131 -15.09 -20.44 -17.58
CA LEU A 131 -15.43 -19.24 -16.80
C LEU A 131 -16.92 -19.21 -16.43
N ASP A 132 -17.78 -19.51 -17.39
CA ASP A 132 -19.23 -19.49 -17.19
C ASP A 132 -19.66 -20.60 -16.21
N GLU A 133 -19.11 -21.81 -16.36
CA GLU A 133 -19.31 -22.94 -15.42
C GLU A 133 -18.89 -22.57 -13.98
N ALA A 134 -17.70 -21.96 -13.82
CA ALA A 134 -17.19 -21.55 -12.51
C ALA A 134 -17.96 -20.35 -11.89
N LEU A 135 -18.66 -19.56 -12.70
CA LEU A 135 -19.61 -18.54 -12.22
C LEU A 135 -20.95 -19.18 -11.83
N GLU A 136 -21.42 -20.18 -12.56
CA GLU A 136 -22.64 -20.94 -12.24
C GLU A 136 -22.54 -21.73 -10.93
N GLU A 137 -21.33 -22.12 -10.50
CA GLU A 137 -21.10 -22.75 -9.19
C GLU A 137 -21.42 -21.83 -7.99
N ILE A 138 -21.40 -20.50 -8.14
CA ILE A 138 -21.74 -19.56 -7.06
C ILE A 138 -23.20 -19.13 -7.15
N PHE A 139 -24.06 -19.81 -6.38
CA PHE A 139 -25.50 -19.54 -6.32
C PHE A 139 -25.84 -18.07 -6.02
N GLU A 140 -25.07 -17.40 -5.17
CA GLU A 140 -25.24 -15.98 -4.85
C GLU A 140 -25.00 -15.07 -6.06
N VAL A 141 -23.93 -15.31 -6.84
CA VAL A 141 -23.63 -14.55 -8.07
C VAL A 141 -24.67 -14.84 -9.14
N VAL A 142 -25.07 -16.11 -9.30
CA VAL A 142 -26.11 -16.54 -10.23
C VAL A 142 -27.46 -15.86 -9.95
N ASN A 143 -27.81 -15.63 -8.68
CA ASN A 143 -29.06 -14.94 -8.33
C ASN A 143 -28.92 -13.42 -8.42
N GLU A 144 -27.84 -12.82 -7.90
CA GLU A 144 -27.62 -11.39 -8.05
C GLU A 144 -27.57 -10.99 -9.53
N CYS A 145 -26.99 -11.79 -10.42
CA CYS A 145 -27.06 -11.55 -11.87
C CYS A 145 -28.51 -11.55 -12.42
N LYS A 146 -29.39 -12.46 -11.98
CA LYS A 146 -30.80 -12.51 -12.42
C LYS A 146 -31.60 -11.31 -11.89
N ASP A 147 -31.47 -11.04 -10.60
CA ASP A 147 -32.09 -9.87 -9.95
C ASP A 147 -31.60 -8.58 -10.62
N ASN A 148 -30.32 -8.53 -11.00
CA ASN A 148 -29.71 -7.42 -11.72
C ASN A 148 -30.19 -7.30 -13.17
N ASP A 149 -30.63 -8.38 -13.82
CA ASP A 149 -31.29 -8.31 -15.14
C ASP A 149 -32.69 -7.67 -15.04
N GLU A 150 -33.45 -7.94 -13.98
CA GLU A 150 -34.77 -7.33 -13.72
C GLU A 150 -34.69 -5.85 -13.29
N ARG A 151 -33.57 -5.39 -12.71
CA ARG A 151 -33.34 -3.99 -12.33
C ARG A 151 -33.24 -3.04 -13.53
N ILE A 152 -33.74 -1.81 -13.35
CA ILE A 152 -33.54 -0.72 -14.32
C ILE A 152 -32.07 -0.32 -14.40
N ASN A 153 -31.61 0.18 -15.55
CA ASN A 153 -30.18 0.43 -15.82
C ASN A 153 -29.48 1.35 -14.79
N GLU A 154 -30.21 2.22 -14.10
CA GLU A 154 -29.69 3.13 -13.07
C GLU A 154 -29.47 2.44 -11.72
N GLU A 155 -30.16 1.31 -11.48
CA GLU A 155 -30.09 0.48 -10.28
C GLU A 155 -29.22 -0.77 -10.48
N LYS A 156 -28.63 -0.96 -11.67
CA LYS A 156 -27.81 -2.14 -11.96
C LYS A 156 -26.47 -2.12 -11.22
N VAL A 157 -26.21 -3.17 -10.44
CA VAL A 157 -24.96 -3.43 -9.73
C VAL A 157 -23.88 -3.92 -10.71
N LYS A 158 -22.61 -3.60 -10.40
CA LYS A 158 -21.44 -3.94 -11.23
C LYS A 158 -20.45 -4.79 -10.43
N PHE A 159 -20.02 -5.91 -11.02
CA PHE A 159 -19.04 -6.84 -10.43
C PHE A 159 -17.60 -6.48 -10.83
N ILE A 160 -16.62 -6.91 -10.02
CA ILE A 160 -15.19 -6.70 -10.27
C ILE A 160 -14.42 -8.00 -10.00
N LEU A 161 -13.72 -8.54 -11.00
CA LEU A 161 -13.05 -9.85 -10.96
C LEU A 161 -11.51 -9.74 -10.89
N LYS A 162 -10.84 -10.31 -9.85
CA LYS A 162 -9.37 -10.25 -9.64
C LYS A 162 -8.79 -11.49 -8.86
N PRO A 163 -7.64 -12.11 -9.26
CA PRO A 163 -7.06 -13.36 -8.66
C PRO A 163 -6.10 -13.21 -7.42
N SER A 164 -5.68 -14.30 -6.71
CA SER A 164 -5.07 -14.23 -5.32
C SER A 164 -4.34 -15.50 -4.68
N LEU A 165 -3.59 -15.37 -3.52
CA LEU A 165 -2.99 -16.42 -2.58
C LEU A 165 -2.19 -15.83 -1.31
N ALA A 166 -2.18 -16.36 -0.03
CA ALA A 166 -1.62 -15.70 1.22
C ALA A 166 -0.76 -16.49 2.33
N VAL A 167 -0.26 -15.82 3.45
CA VAL A 167 0.32 -16.25 4.82
C VAL A 167 1.01 -15.01 5.64
N SER A 168 1.04 -14.39 6.94
CA SER A 168 0.74 -14.33 8.52
C SER A 168 1.25 -13.17 9.51
N ASN A 169 0.48 -12.05 9.89
CA ASN A 169 0.54 -10.99 11.02
C ASN A 169 1.12 -9.51 10.75
N LEU A 170 0.64 -8.31 11.21
CA LEU A 170 1.40 -6.97 11.14
C LEU A 170 0.85 -5.71 11.96
N GLN A 171 1.72 -4.70 12.26
CA GLN A 171 1.50 -3.29 12.76
C GLN A 171 1.47 -2.17 11.67
N VAL A 172 0.86 -0.99 11.93
CA VAL A 172 0.36 -0.07 10.87
C VAL A 172 0.60 1.44 11.08
N TYR A 173 0.79 2.20 9.99
CA TYR A 173 0.68 3.67 9.93
C TYR A 173 0.05 4.15 8.60
N LEU A 174 -0.84 5.16 8.61
CA LEU A 174 -1.43 5.78 7.40
C LEU A 174 -0.76 7.14 7.13
N TYR A 175 -0.33 7.39 5.89
CA TYR A 175 0.20 8.69 5.49
C TYR A 175 -0.93 9.67 5.14
N LYS A 176 -0.91 10.87 5.73
CA LYS A 176 -2.02 11.84 5.66
C LYS A 176 -2.24 12.45 4.27
N ASP A 177 -1.19 12.70 3.48
CA ASP A 177 -1.36 13.24 2.12
C ASP A 177 -1.79 12.10 1.16
N MET A 178 -3.07 11.77 1.18
CA MET A 178 -3.66 10.80 0.26
C MET A 178 -3.82 11.41 -1.14
N LEU A 179 -3.89 10.53 -2.15
CA LEU A 179 -4.06 10.88 -3.55
C LEU A 179 -5.50 10.54 -4.00
N ALA A 180 -6.09 11.43 -4.79
CA ALA A 180 -7.37 11.20 -5.45
C ALA A 180 -7.13 10.98 -6.95
N LEU A 181 -7.45 9.77 -7.43
CA LEU A 181 -7.31 9.35 -8.82
C LEU A 181 -8.68 9.38 -9.50
N PHE A 182 -8.78 10.08 -10.63
CA PHE A 182 -10.01 10.29 -11.38
C PHE A 182 -9.99 9.52 -12.70
N ALA A 183 -11.18 9.12 -13.15
CA ALA A 183 -11.42 8.67 -14.50
C ALA A 183 -11.13 9.80 -15.51
N LEU A 184 -10.81 9.43 -16.74
CA LEU A 184 -10.48 10.33 -17.84
C LEU A 184 -11.75 10.84 -18.52
N ASN A 185 -12.73 9.95 -18.70
CA ASN A 185 -14.06 10.27 -19.20
C ASN A 185 -15.01 10.51 -18.01
N ALA A 186 -16.08 11.27 -18.26
CA ALA A 186 -17.14 11.45 -17.26
C ALA A 186 -17.89 10.13 -17.04
N TYR A 187 -18.18 9.77 -15.79
CA TYR A 187 -18.86 8.52 -15.45
C TYR A 187 -20.26 8.47 -16.09
N ALA A 188 -20.45 7.52 -17.00
CA ALA A 188 -21.73 7.24 -17.66
C ALA A 188 -22.19 5.83 -17.28
N PRO A 189 -23.17 5.66 -16.37
CA PRO A 189 -23.48 4.36 -15.77
C PRO A 189 -23.84 3.28 -16.79
N THR A 190 -24.52 3.67 -17.89
CA THR A 190 -24.99 2.81 -18.99
C THR A 190 -23.86 2.33 -19.92
N GLU A 191 -22.79 3.10 -20.09
CA GLU A 191 -21.77 2.86 -21.11
C GLU A 191 -20.72 1.87 -20.60
N ILE A 192 -21.14 0.65 -20.28
CA ILE A 192 -20.34 -0.39 -19.60
C ILE A 192 -18.99 -0.73 -20.30
N ASN A 193 -18.88 -0.44 -21.60
CA ASN A 193 -17.66 -0.67 -22.39
C ASN A 193 -16.66 0.50 -22.33
N ASP A 194 -17.02 1.66 -21.78
CA ASP A 194 -16.10 2.78 -21.60
C ASP A 194 -15.25 2.62 -20.33
N PHE A 195 -14.22 1.79 -20.44
CA PHE A 195 -13.23 1.56 -19.38
C PHE A 195 -12.58 2.86 -18.86
N LEU A 196 -12.50 3.91 -19.68
CA LEU A 196 -11.93 5.22 -19.29
C LEU A 196 -12.90 6.06 -18.46
N SER A 197 -14.15 5.62 -18.30
CA SER A 197 -15.14 6.18 -17.37
C SER A 197 -15.32 5.34 -16.09
N HIS A 198 -15.12 4.02 -16.16
CA HIS A 198 -15.32 3.08 -15.03
C HIS A 198 -14.05 2.75 -14.25
N LEU A 199 -12.85 2.96 -14.81
CA LEU A 199 -11.57 2.65 -14.16
C LEU A 199 -10.71 3.92 -13.97
N THR A 200 -10.09 4.05 -12.79
CA THR A 200 -9.25 5.20 -12.42
C THR A 200 -7.75 4.93 -12.54
N ASN A 201 -7.35 3.72 -12.94
CA ASN A 201 -5.96 3.26 -12.96
C ASN A 201 -5.11 4.07 -13.96
N THR A 202 -4.22 4.92 -13.46
CA THR A 202 -3.35 5.82 -14.26
C THR A 202 -2.64 5.11 -15.42
N CYS A 203 -2.15 3.88 -15.21
CA CYS A 203 -1.44 3.10 -16.22
C CYS A 203 -2.29 2.73 -17.46
N LEU A 204 -3.61 2.65 -17.32
CA LEU A 204 -4.52 2.49 -18.48
C LEU A 204 -4.70 3.82 -19.21
N GLN A 205 -4.91 4.88 -18.44
CA GLN A 205 -5.32 6.20 -18.95
C GLN A 205 -4.15 7.00 -19.56
N MET A 206 -2.90 6.78 -19.12
CA MET A 206 -1.74 7.58 -19.52
C MET A 206 -1.33 7.47 -20.99
N ASN A 207 -1.88 6.50 -21.73
CA ASN A 207 -1.64 6.33 -23.16
C ASN A 207 -2.57 7.21 -24.02
N GLU A 208 -3.61 7.79 -23.42
CA GLU A 208 -4.60 8.61 -24.14
C GLU A 208 -4.11 10.03 -24.37
N ILE A 209 -4.33 10.56 -25.58
CA ILE A 209 -3.86 11.89 -26.01
C ILE A 209 -4.49 13.03 -25.19
N SER A 210 -5.65 12.78 -24.57
CA SER A 210 -6.36 13.71 -23.69
C SER A 210 -5.87 13.70 -22.24
N PHE A 211 -5.09 12.69 -21.82
CA PHE A 211 -4.67 12.51 -20.43
C PHE A 211 -3.77 13.64 -19.94
N LYS A 212 -4.03 14.14 -18.72
CA LYS A 212 -3.17 15.11 -18.03
C LYS A 212 -3.11 14.76 -16.55
N GLU A 213 -1.92 14.40 -16.07
CA GLU A 213 -1.68 14.00 -14.68
C GLU A 213 -2.28 15.01 -13.67
N SER A 214 -2.12 16.33 -13.91
CA SER A 214 -2.69 17.38 -13.04
C SER A 214 -4.22 17.47 -13.01
N ASN A 215 -4.91 16.81 -13.95
CA ASN A 215 -6.36 16.73 -14.00
C ASN A 215 -6.85 15.42 -13.37
N GLN A 216 -6.19 14.31 -13.71
CA GLN A 216 -6.54 12.96 -13.30
C GLN A 216 -6.00 12.58 -11.90
N VAL A 217 -4.99 13.27 -11.36
CA VAL A 217 -4.44 13.02 -10.03
C VAL A 217 -4.34 14.33 -9.24
N LYS A 218 -4.87 14.31 -8.00
CA LYS A 218 -4.88 15.47 -7.09
C LYS A 218 -4.56 15.03 -5.66
N LEU A 219 -4.16 15.95 -4.79
CA LEU A 219 -4.15 15.68 -3.35
C LEU A 219 -5.60 15.59 -2.85
N PHE A 220 -5.86 14.65 -1.95
CA PHE A 220 -7.19 14.46 -1.35
C PHE A 220 -7.69 15.71 -0.63
N TRP A 221 -6.81 16.41 0.09
CA TRP A 221 -7.15 17.64 0.83
C TRP A 221 -7.42 18.84 -0.09
N ASP A 222 -6.83 18.87 -1.29
CA ASP A 222 -7.06 19.93 -2.30
C ASP A 222 -8.44 19.81 -2.99
N LEU A 223 -9.23 18.78 -2.64
CA LEU A 223 -10.63 18.66 -3.08
C LEU A 223 -11.60 19.52 -2.25
N THR A 224 -11.11 20.12 -1.15
CA THR A 224 -11.91 20.97 -0.26
C THR A 224 -12.39 22.23 -0.96
N LYS A 225 -13.63 22.64 -0.68
CA LYS A 225 -14.12 23.98 -1.00
C LYS A 225 -13.50 25.00 -0.06
N ASP A 226 -12.74 25.94 -0.62
CA ASP A 226 -12.30 27.14 0.10
C ASP A 226 -13.39 28.21 0.12
N ASN A 227 -13.49 28.94 1.24
CA ASN A 227 -14.54 29.94 1.47
C ASN A 227 -14.44 31.20 0.57
N GLU A 228 -13.37 31.35 -0.21
CA GLU A 228 -13.07 32.58 -0.97
C GLU A 228 -13.19 32.43 -2.51
N GLY A 229 -13.50 31.24 -3.04
CA GLY A 229 -13.99 31.10 -4.42
C GLY A 229 -13.58 29.84 -5.20
N GLU A 230 -14.59 29.10 -5.67
CA GLU A 230 -14.59 28.18 -6.84
C GLU A 230 -13.41 27.21 -7.06
N LYS A 231 -12.69 26.82 -5.99
CA LYS A 231 -11.87 25.60 -5.97
C LYS A 231 -12.39 24.66 -4.90
N GLY A 232 -12.52 23.39 -5.27
CA GLY A 232 -13.09 22.32 -4.45
C GLY A 232 -14.44 21.81 -4.92
N MET A 233 -14.68 20.52 -4.72
CA MET A 233 -15.97 19.86 -5.00
C MET A 233 -16.70 19.43 -3.73
N ILE A 234 -15.94 19.13 -2.67
CA ILE A 234 -16.38 18.48 -1.43
C ILE A 234 -16.14 19.46 -0.26
N SER A 235 -16.92 19.41 0.82
CA SER A 235 -16.63 20.26 1.99
C SER A 235 -15.47 19.68 2.81
N LYS A 236 -14.77 20.54 3.56
CA LYS A 236 -13.72 20.09 4.47
C LYS A 236 -14.22 19.06 5.49
N LEU A 237 -15.45 19.22 5.98
CA LEU A 237 -16.07 18.30 6.93
C LEU A 237 -16.28 16.90 6.33
N ASP A 238 -16.75 16.83 5.08
CA ASP A 238 -16.92 15.54 4.40
C ASP A 238 -15.57 14.84 4.17
N LEU A 239 -14.52 15.58 3.82
CA LEU A 239 -13.17 15.03 3.66
C LEU A 239 -12.60 14.52 5.00
N GLU A 240 -12.84 15.23 6.10
CA GLU A 240 -12.49 14.77 7.44
C GLU A 240 -13.30 13.53 7.85
N MET A 241 -14.59 13.44 7.48
CA MET A 241 -15.42 12.25 7.67
C MET A 241 -14.92 11.04 6.87
N ILE A 242 -14.60 11.20 5.58
CA ILE A 242 -14.02 10.16 4.72
C ILE A 242 -12.67 9.69 5.29
N PHE A 243 -11.80 10.61 5.71
CA PHE A 243 -10.51 10.28 6.30
C PHE A 243 -10.62 9.53 7.64
N ASN A 244 -11.63 9.87 8.45
CA ASN A 244 -11.92 9.16 9.70
C ASN A 244 -12.49 7.75 9.44
N GLN A 245 -13.31 7.57 8.40
CA GLN A 245 -13.70 6.23 7.94
C GLN A 245 -12.47 5.43 7.49
N ILE A 246 -11.65 5.97 6.59
CA ILE A 246 -10.44 5.30 6.08
C ILE A 246 -9.53 4.81 7.21
N LYS A 247 -9.24 5.62 8.23
CA LYS A 247 -8.48 5.17 9.42
C LYS A 247 -9.16 4.01 10.16
N SER A 248 -10.47 4.08 10.36
CA SER A 248 -11.23 3.03 11.06
C SER A 248 -11.26 1.73 10.27
N ILE A 249 -11.42 1.82 8.95
CA ILE A 249 -11.38 0.69 8.01
C ILE A 249 -9.99 0.06 8.02
N LEU A 250 -8.92 0.87 8.02
CA LEU A 250 -7.55 0.37 8.09
C LEU A 250 -7.24 -0.28 9.45
N ASN A 251 -7.72 0.27 10.57
CA ASN A 251 -7.57 -0.39 11.88
C ASN A 251 -8.13 -1.82 11.85
N ASP A 252 -9.43 -1.95 11.57
CA ASP A 252 -10.11 -3.25 11.57
C ASP A 252 -9.54 -4.19 10.50
N CYS A 253 -9.12 -3.65 9.35
CA CYS A 253 -8.43 -4.36 8.27
C CYS A 253 -7.16 -5.06 8.77
N PHE A 254 -6.32 -4.38 9.55
CA PHE A 254 -5.11 -4.98 10.12
C PHE A 254 -5.42 -5.87 11.35
N ASP A 255 -6.40 -5.52 12.18
CA ASP A 255 -6.87 -6.42 13.24
C ASP A 255 -7.39 -7.76 12.68
N SER A 256 -7.90 -7.78 11.44
CA SER A 256 -8.31 -9.01 10.73
C SER A 256 -7.17 -9.97 10.40
N ILE A 257 -5.92 -9.50 10.38
CA ILE A 257 -4.74 -10.27 9.97
C ILE A 257 -3.64 -10.38 11.03
N VAL A 258 -3.60 -9.49 12.03
CA VAL A 258 -2.52 -9.41 13.03
C VAL A 258 -2.38 -10.69 13.85
N ASN A 259 -3.47 -11.40 14.12
CA ASN A 259 -3.41 -12.66 14.88
C ASN A 259 -3.17 -13.91 14.01
N GLU A 260 -3.17 -13.76 12.68
CA GLU A 260 -3.63 -14.86 11.83
C GLU A 260 -2.55 -15.82 11.34
N VAL A 261 -1.37 -15.97 12.01
CA VAL A 261 -0.03 -16.52 11.59
C VAL A 261 0.09 -17.54 10.42
N THR A 262 -1.03 -18.15 9.99
CA THR A 262 -1.40 -18.32 8.55
C THR A 262 -1.24 -17.05 7.67
N GLN A 263 -2.20 -16.10 7.35
CA GLN A 263 -2.34 -15.05 6.23
C GLN A 263 -1.53 -13.68 5.88
N PHE A 264 -1.06 -12.67 6.68
CA PHE A 264 -0.14 -11.51 6.37
C PHE A 264 1.45 -11.56 6.64
N MET A 265 2.10 -11.08 7.73
CA MET A 265 3.49 -11.29 8.36
C MET A 265 4.39 -10.07 8.76
N PRO A 266 4.92 -9.96 10.02
CA PRO A 266 5.84 -8.92 10.48
C PRO A 266 7.23 -9.45 10.85
N MET A 267 8.22 -8.56 10.85
CA MET A 267 9.56 -8.81 11.37
C MET A 267 10.02 -7.55 12.10
N GLU A 268 10.62 -7.68 13.29
CA GLU A 268 11.11 -6.52 14.08
C GLU A 268 12.15 -5.69 13.29
N ASN A 269 12.81 -6.33 12.33
CA ASN A 269 13.80 -5.75 11.45
C ASN A 269 13.29 -5.56 10.00
N ALA A 270 11.99 -5.30 9.84
CA ALA A 270 11.41 -4.89 8.56
C ALA A 270 10.38 -3.78 8.75
N PHE A 271 10.27 -2.91 7.75
CA PHE A 271 9.14 -2.00 7.53
C PHE A 271 8.60 -2.23 6.12
N GLU A 272 7.37 -1.80 5.81
CA GLU A 272 6.86 -1.85 4.44
C GLU A 272 5.83 -0.75 4.20
N LEU A 273 5.72 -0.31 2.94
CA LEU A 273 4.76 0.69 2.50
C LEU A 273 3.68 0.05 1.63
N PHE A 274 2.42 0.38 1.93
CA PHE A 274 1.24 -0.11 1.22
C PHE A 274 0.45 1.05 0.63
N GLY A 275 0.06 0.93 -0.64
CA GLY A 275 -1.03 1.70 -1.21
C GLY A 275 -2.34 0.99 -0.90
N PHE A 276 -3.32 1.71 -0.35
CA PHE A 276 -4.67 1.20 -0.16
C PHE A 276 -5.63 1.96 -1.06
N ASP A 277 -6.31 1.24 -1.95
CA ASP A 277 -7.21 1.82 -2.93
C ASP A 277 -8.64 1.84 -2.38
N PHE A 278 -9.18 3.05 -2.22
CA PHE A 278 -10.55 3.29 -1.76
C PHE A 278 -11.42 3.88 -2.86
N LEU A 279 -12.68 3.44 -2.93
CA LEU A 279 -13.75 4.23 -3.56
C LEU A 279 -14.48 5.04 -2.50
N VAL A 280 -15.08 6.15 -2.92
CA VAL A 280 -15.98 6.97 -2.11
C VAL A 280 -17.25 7.23 -2.92
N ASP A 281 -18.41 6.99 -2.33
CA ASP A 281 -19.70 7.16 -3.01
C ASP A 281 -20.26 8.59 -2.93
N HIS A 282 -21.48 8.75 -3.45
CA HIS A 282 -22.20 10.01 -3.44
C HIS A 282 -22.65 10.45 -2.02
N GLU A 283 -22.84 9.51 -1.09
CA GLU A 283 -23.15 9.77 0.33
C GLU A 283 -21.91 10.02 1.20
N LYS A 284 -20.70 9.83 0.65
CA LYS A 284 -19.39 9.95 1.31
C LYS A 284 -19.00 8.73 2.18
N ASN A 285 -19.60 7.57 1.94
CA ASN A 285 -19.12 6.31 2.50
C ASN A 285 -17.82 5.88 1.77
N ALA A 286 -16.84 5.37 2.51
CA ALA A 286 -15.57 4.88 1.97
C ALA A 286 -15.54 3.35 1.89
N TYR A 287 -15.13 2.80 0.75
CA TYR A 287 -15.06 1.36 0.48
C TYR A 287 -13.64 0.96 0.09
N LEU A 288 -13.04 0.05 0.86
CA LEU A 288 -11.71 -0.50 0.57
C LEU A 288 -11.80 -1.57 -0.52
N LEU A 289 -11.18 -1.32 -1.67
CA LEU A 289 -11.08 -2.30 -2.76
C LEU A 289 -9.92 -3.27 -2.56
N GLU A 290 -8.73 -2.74 -2.26
CA GLU A 290 -7.50 -3.52 -2.25
C GLU A 290 -6.35 -2.84 -1.52
N ALA A 291 -5.43 -3.65 -1.02
CA ALA A 291 -4.08 -3.24 -0.68
C ALA A 291 -3.12 -3.67 -1.80
N ASN A 292 -2.16 -2.81 -2.11
CA ASN A 292 -1.08 -3.04 -3.06
C ASN A 292 0.25 -2.66 -2.36
N SER A 293 1.35 -3.36 -2.66
CA SER A 293 2.69 -2.85 -2.30
C SER A 293 2.96 -1.58 -3.12
N THR A 294 3.53 -0.53 -2.53
CA THR A 294 3.71 0.76 -3.24
C THR A 294 4.52 0.61 -4.53
N GLY A 295 3.87 0.85 -5.67
CA GLY A 295 4.52 0.97 -6.98
C GLY A 295 4.82 2.43 -7.35
N ASP A 296 5.47 2.61 -8.49
CA ASP A 296 5.98 3.90 -8.97
C ASP A 296 4.87 4.85 -9.47
N GLY A 297 5.13 6.17 -9.43
CA GLY A 297 4.33 7.11 -10.23
C GLY A 297 4.36 8.60 -9.88
N LEU A 298 4.33 8.99 -8.60
CA LEU A 298 3.86 10.34 -8.21
C LEU A 298 4.87 11.21 -7.42
N SER A 299 5.61 12.00 -8.19
CA SER A 299 6.74 12.86 -7.81
C SER A 299 6.81 13.45 -6.38
N HIS A 300 5.97 14.43 -6.09
CA HIS A 300 6.17 15.35 -4.97
C HIS A 300 5.67 14.79 -3.62
N VAL A 301 4.55 14.07 -3.63
CA VAL A 301 4.03 13.38 -2.44
C VAL A 301 5.00 12.29 -1.98
N ILE A 302 5.47 11.46 -2.92
CA ILE A 302 6.41 10.36 -2.65
C ILE A 302 7.72 10.88 -2.05
N SER A 303 8.19 12.06 -2.47
CA SER A 303 9.40 12.68 -1.91
C SER A 303 9.30 12.94 -0.41
N LYS A 304 8.21 13.57 0.05
CA LYS A 304 8.00 13.84 1.47
C LYS A 304 7.62 12.56 2.25
N MET A 305 6.88 11.65 1.63
CA MET A 305 6.56 10.35 2.20
C MET A 305 7.82 9.53 2.52
N PHE A 306 8.80 9.47 1.61
CA PHE A 306 10.07 8.75 1.88
C PHE A 306 10.94 9.47 2.93
N GLU A 307 10.98 10.80 2.97
CA GLU A 307 11.65 11.54 4.06
C GLU A 307 11.07 11.17 5.44
N ASP A 308 9.74 11.18 5.56
CA ASP A 308 9.07 10.84 6.81
C ASP A 308 9.11 9.34 7.10
N THR A 309 9.18 8.46 6.09
CA THR A 309 9.43 7.02 6.27
C THR A 309 10.82 6.78 6.87
N ILE A 310 11.85 7.50 6.41
CA ILE A 310 13.22 7.37 6.95
C ILE A 310 13.24 7.81 8.41
N LYS A 311 12.63 8.96 8.75
CA LYS A 311 12.46 9.39 10.14
C LYS A 311 11.75 8.34 11.00
N LEU A 312 10.65 7.78 10.50
CA LEU A 312 9.73 6.96 11.28
C LEU A 312 10.20 5.51 11.50
N ALA A 313 10.83 4.91 10.48
CA ALA A 313 11.14 3.48 10.45
C ALA A 313 12.64 3.15 10.40
N ILE A 314 13.50 4.11 10.01
CA ILE A 314 14.93 3.87 9.80
C ILE A 314 15.81 4.55 10.85
N ILE A 315 15.45 5.74 11.34
CA ILE A 315 16.20 6.42 12.41
C ILE A 315 16.20 5.61 13.73
N PRO A 316 15.05 5.15 14.28
CA PRO A 316 15.05 4.39 15.54
C PRO A 316 15.89 3.09 15.47
N PHE A 317 15.87 2.42 14.30
CA PHE A 317 16.71 1.25 14.06
C PHE A 317 18.20 1.56 14.19
N PHE A 318 18.67 2.75 13.80
CA PHE A 318 20.06 3.15 14.00
C PHE A 318 20.37 3.48 15.46
N GLU A 319 19.46 4.14 16.17
CA GLU A 319 19.68 4.74 17.49
C GLU A 319 19.44 3.77 18.67
N ASP A 320 18.86 2.59 18.41
CA ASP A 320 18.41 1.60 19.43
C ASP A 320 17.32 2.12 20.40
N GLU A 321 16.67 3.23 20.04
CA GLU A 321 15.52 3.77 20.78
C GLU A 321 14.22 3.05 20.40
N GLU A 322 13.30 2.90 21.37
CA GLU A 322 11.93 2.52 21.06
C GLU A 322 11.25 3.61 20.22
N PHE A 323 10.36 3.19 19.32
CA PHE A 323 9.63 4.07 18.40
C PHE A 323 9.00 5.29 19.09
N ILE A 324 9.51 6.50 18.81
CA ILE A 324 8.93 7.76 19.28
C ILE A 324 8.00 8.32 18.19
N LYS A 325 6.75 8.57 18.56
CA LYS A 325 5.70 9.05 17.66
C LYS A 325 5.84 10.56 17.40
N ASP A 326 6.63 10.94 16.38
CA ASP A 326 6.84 12.33 15.94
C ASP A 326 5.49 13.02 15.63
N HIS A 327 5.15 14.05 16.41
CA HIS A 327 3.90 14.80 16.30
C HIS A 327 3.83 15.70 15.04
N ASP A 328 4.96 16.04 14.43
CA ASP A 328 5.02 16.76 13.14
C ASP A 328 5.05 15.80 11.93
N SER A 329 5.03 14.48 12.17
CA SER A 329 4.95 13.48 11.10
C SER A 329 3.60 13.50 10.40
N LYS A 330 3.62 13.32 9.08
CA LYS A 330 2.41 13.09 8.29
C LYS A 330 1.87 11.67 8.40
N PHE A 331 2.59 10.75 9.05
CA PHE A 331 2.05 9.43 9.39
C PHE A 331 1.18 9.49 10.65
N CYS A 332 -0.04 8.99 10.55
CA CYS A 332 -0.99 8.90 11.64
C CYS A 332 -1.73 7.56 11.63
N LEU A 333 -1.92 6.99 12.81
CA LEU A 333 -2.99 6.06 13.19
C LEU A 333 -3.05 6.11 14.73
#